data_AF-A0AAV0FDL0-F1
#
_entry.id   AF-A0AAV0FDL0-F1
#
_cell.length_a   1.000
_cell.length_b   1.000
_cell.length_c   1.000
_cell.angle_alpha   90.00
_cell.angle_beta   90.00
_cell.angle_gamma   90.00
#
_symmetry.space_group_name_H-M   'P 1'
#
loop_
_entity.id
_entity.type
_entity.pdbx_description
1 polymer ?
#
loop_
_entity_poly.entity_id
_entity_poly.type
_entity_poly.pdbx_seq_one_letter_code
_entity_poly.pdbx_strand_id
1 'polypeptide(L)'
;MYLDITQDPIIGRYQSANDFWSLVEDKYNEHRQQNHEHHNIRSLRSRMDTITTQARRLNGCVKQVENLNPCGASEKDILDRAKSLLFCLSQLRATMSNL
;
A
#
# COMPACT_ATOMS: atom_id res chain seq x y z
N MET A 1 -15.32 -6.76 -1.40
CA MET A 1 -15.27 -5.77 -0.29
C MET A 1 -15.45 -4.33 -0.85
N TYR A 2 -16.46 -3.57 -0.42
CA TYR A 2 -16.61 -2.14 -0.80
C TYR A 2 -15.73 -1.28 0.12
N LEU A 3 -14.73 -0.58 -0.44
CA LEU A 3 -13.98 0.43 0.28
C LEU A 3 -14.88 1.68 0.33
N ASP A 4 -15.56 1.90 1.44
CA ASP A 4 -16.28 3.15 1.67
C ASP A 4 -15.25 4.23 1.96
N ILE A 5 -14.80 4.91 0.90
CA ILE A 5 -13.94 6.08 1.03
C ILE A 5 -14.86 7.21 1.49
N THR A 6 -14.93 7.41 2.80
CA THR A 6 -15.57 8.59 3.36
C THR A 6 -14.86 9.81 2.80
N GLN A 7 -15.48 10.47 1.80
CA GLN A 7 -15.05 11.81 1.38
C GLN A 7 -15.51 12.76 2.48
N ASP A 8 -14.78 12.77 3.59
CA ASP A 8 -14.87 13.89 4.52
C ASP A 8 -14.46 15.13 3.73
N PRO A 9 -15.30 16.16 3.60
CA PRO A 9 -14.94 17.40 2.93
C PRO A 9 -14.05 18.24 3.84
N ILE A 10 -13.06 17.62 4.50
CA ILE A 10 -12.06 18.32 5.30
C ILE A 10 -10.94 18.70 4.32
N ILE A 11 -11.13 19.88 3.71
CA ILE A 11 -10.11 20.64 2.94
C ILE A 11 -9.78 20.00 1.56
N GLY A 12 -10.82 19.66 0.80
CA GLY A 12 -10.70 18.93 -0.48
C GLY A 12 -10.59 19.76 -1.76
N ARG A 13 -10.39 21.08 -1.70
CA ARG A 13 -10.04 21.88 -2.89
C ARG A 13 -8.93 22.84 -2.49
N TYR A 14 -7.76 22.71 -3.12
CA TYR A 14 -6.56 23.55 -2.97
C TYR A 14 -5.56 23.22 -1.85
N GLN A 15 -5.56 22.02 -1.25
CA GLN A 15 -4.41 21.62 -0.43
C GLN A 15 -3.22 21.28 -1.34
N SER A 16 -2.08 21.97 -1.16
CA SER A 16 -0.87 21.59 -1.89
C SER A 16 -0.35 20.25 -1.35
N ALA A 17 0.40 19.50 -2.17
CA ALA A 17 1.02 18.27 -1.70
C ALA A 17 1.89 18.51 -0.46
N ASN A 18 2.55 19.67 -0.36
CA ASN A 18 3.36 20.01 0.79
C ASN A 18 2.51 20.19 2.06
N ASP A 19 1.40 20.93 1.97
CA ASP A 19 0.51 21.15 3.12
C ASP A 19 -0.10 19.84 3.62
N PHE A 20 -0.47 18.94 2.70
CA PHE A 20 -0.92 17.59 3.03
C PHE A 20 0.16 16.84 3.82
N TRP A 21 1.39 16.83 3.32
CA TRP A 21 2.47 16.09 3.95
C TRP A 21 2.93 16.70 5.27
N SER A 22 2.86 18.02 5.44
CA SER A 22 3.09 18.68 6.73
C SER A 22 2.04 18.26 7.76
N LEU A 23 0.76 18.24 7.40
CA LEU A 23 -0.29 17.74 8.29
C LEU A 23 -0.07 16.28 8.70
N VAL A 24 0.34 15.44 7.75
CA VAL A 24 0.68 14.03 8.01
C VAL A 24 1.87 13.92 8.95
N GLU A 25 2.92 14.73 8.77
CA GLU A 25 4.07 14.77 9.67
C GLU A 25 3.67 15.16 11.09
N ASP A 26 2.92 16.24 11.24
CA ASP A 26 2.45 16.73 12.55
C ASP A 26 1.62 15.64 13.27
N LYS A 27 0.63 15.08 12.58
CA LYS A 27 -0.26 14.06 13.15
C LYS A 27 0.44 12.74 13.44
N TYR A 28 1.36 12.33 12.58
CA TYR A 28 2.13 11.12 12.82
C TYR A 28 3.03 11.28 14.05
N ASN A 29 3.73 12.41 14.18
CA ASN A 29 4.62 12.67 15.31
C ASN A 29 3.86 12.97 16.61
N GLU A 30 2.63 13.49 16.55
CA GLU A 30 1.74 13.63 17.72
C GLU A 30 1.35 12.28 18.32
N HIS A 31 1.06 11.29 17.47
CA HIS A 31 0.56 9.98 17.88
C HIS A 31 1.61 8.86 17.91
N ARG A 32 2.87 9.16 17.58
CA ARG A 32 3.94 8.15 17.61
C ARG A 32 4.19 7.70 19.05
N GLN A 33 4.63 6.45 19.19
CA GLN A 33 5.19 5.97 20.45
C GLN A 33 6.42 6.84 20.82
N GLN A 34 6.49 7.29 22.07
CA GLN A 34 7.52 8.24 22.54
C GLN A 34 8.96 7.76 22.27
N ASN A 35 9.16 6.44 22.25
CA ASN A 35 10.46 5.78 22.05
C ASN A 35 10.96 5.77 20.60
N HIS A 36 10.17 6.22 19.62
CA HIS A 36 10.59 6.28 18.22
C HIS A 36 11.19 7.63 17.88
N GLU A 37 12.09 7.70 16.91
CA GLU A 37 12.64 8.98 16.46
C GLU A 37 11.57 9.82 15.75
N HIS A 38 11.77 11.14 15.73
CA HIS A 38 10.91 12.04 14.95
C HIS A 38 11.04 11.70 13.46
N HIS A 39 9.92 11.44 12.80
CA HIS A 39 9.92 11.12 11.38
C HIS A 39 9.73 12.39 10.56
N ASN A 40 10.66 12.66 9.64
CA ASN A 40 10.52 13.77 8.71
C ASN A 40 9.60 13.43 7.52
N ILE A 41 9.04 14.44 6.85
CA ILE A 41 8.20 14.29 5.64
C ILE A 41 8.80 13.32 4.61
N ARG A 42 10.11 13.40 4.37
CA ARG A 42 10.78 12.55 3.36
C ARG A 42 10.69 11.07 3.74
N SER A 43 10.90 10.74 5.00
CA SER A 43 10.81 9.37 5.51
C SER A 43 9.39 8.84 5.43
N LEU A 44 8.40 9.65 5.80
CA LEU A 44 6.98 9.30 5.74
C LEU A 44 6.53 9.06 4.29
N ARG A 45 6.92 9.94 3.38
CA ARG A 45 6.63 9.79 1.94
C ARG A 45 7.25 8.51 1.38
N SER A 46 8.53 8.27 1.65
CA SER A 46 9.21 7.05 1.19
C SER A 46 8.56 5.77 1.71
N ARG A 47 8.12 5.76 2.98
CA ARG A 47 7.35 4.66 3.55
C ARG A 47 6.00 4.47 2.85
N MET A 48 5.25 5.56 2.65
CA MET A 48 3.97 5.52 1.95
C MET A 48 4.12 5.03 0.49
N ASP A 49 5.15 5.49 -0.21
CA ASP A 49 5.46 5.04 -1.58
C ASP A 49 5.76 3.53 -1.60
N THR A 50 6.50 3.04 -0.60
CA THR A 50 6.78 1.61 -0.45
C THR A 50 5.49 0.82 -0.25
N ILE A 51 4.63 1.24 0.69
CA ILE A 51 3.33 0.60 0.98
C ILE A 51 2.45 0.60 -0.27
N THR A 52 2.32 1.76 -0.91
CA THR A 52 1.52 1.95 -2.13
C THR A 52 2.03 1.06 -3.25
N THR A 53 3.35 0.95 -3.42
CA THR A 53 3.95 0.07 -4.42
C THR A 53 3.64 -1.40 -4.14
N GLN A 54 3.76 -1.87 -2.89
CA GLN A 54 3.43 -3.25 -2.56
C GLN A 54 1.92 -3.53 -2.73
N ALA A 55 1.06 -2.60 -2.34
CA ALA A 55 -0.38 -2.71 -2.54
C ALA A 55 -0.74 -2.81 -4.04
N ARG A 56 -0.12 -1.99 -4.89
CA ARG A 56 -0.28 -2.07 -6.35
C ARG A 56 0.17 -3.42 -6.91
N ARG A 57 1.28 -3.98 -6.42
CA ARG A 57 1.76 -5.31 -6.82
C ARG A 57 0.78 -6.41 -6.45
N LEU A 58 0.24 -6.37 -5.22
CA LEU A 58 -0.79 -7.31 -4.79
C LEU A 58 -2.04 -7.20 -5.66
N ASN A 59 -2.51 -5.99 -5.93
CA ASN A 59 -3.67 -5.76 -6.82
C ASN A 59 -3.41 -6.31 -8.23
N GLY A 60 -2.20 -6.14 -8.76
CA GLY A 60 -1.79 -6.78 -10.02
C GLY A 60 -1.90 -8.31 -9.97
N CYS A 61 -1.52 -8.94 -8.85
CA CYS A 61 -1.63 -10.39 -8.66
C CYS A 61 -3.10 -10.84 -8.55
N VAL A 62 -3.94 -10.08 -7.83
CA VAL A 62 -5.39 -10.35 -7.74
C VAL A 62 -6.01 -10.35 -9.13
N LYS A 63 -5.79 -9.30 -9.91
CA LYS A 63 -6.29 -9.21 -11.30
C LYS A 63 -5.79 -10.36 -12.18
N GLN A 64 -4.54 -10.78 -12.01
CA GLN A 64 -4.01 -11.94 -12.73
C GLN A 64 -4.77 -13.22 -12.39
N VAL A 65 -5.05 -13.46 -11.10
CA VAL A 65 -5.82 -14.63 -10.67
C VAL A 65 -7.27 -14.56 -11.17
N GLU A 66 -7.91 -13.39 -11.11
CA GLU A 66 -9.27 -13.18 -11.63
C GLU A 66 -9.34 -13.45 -13.14
N ASN A 67 -8.35 -13.00 -13.91
CA ASN A 67 -8.28 -13.22 -15.36
C ASN A 67 -8.10 -14.70 -15.76
N LEU A 68 -7.72 -15.58 -14.83
CA LEU A 68 -7.73 -17.03 -15.07
C LEU A 68 -9.15 -17.62 -15.04
N ASN A 69 -10.17 -16.80 -14.74
CA ASN A 69 -11.58 -17.18 -14.62
C ASN A 69 -11.78 -18.44 -13.74
N PRO A 70 -11.27 -18.45 -12.49
CA PRO A 70 -11.35 -19.63 -11.65
C PRO A 70 -12.80 -19.91 -11.25
N CYS A 71 -13.37 -21.00 -11.77
CA CYS A 71 -14.73 -21.43 -11.43
C CYS A 71 -14.86 -21.77 -9.94
N GLY A 72 -15.89 -21.26 -9.28
CA GLY A 72 -16.23 -21.59 -7.89
C GLY A 72 -15.26 -21.06 -6.82
N ALA A 73 -14.31 -20.19 -7.19
CA ALA A 73 -13.40 -19.59 -6.22
C ALA A 73 -14.07 -18.46 -5.44
N SER A 74 -13.90 -18.45 -4.12
CA SER A 74 -14.30 -17.34 -3.26
C SER A 74 -13.29 -16.18 -3.35
N GLU A 75 -13.67 -14.99 -2.85
CA GLU A 75 -12.77 -13.84 -2.72
C GLU A 75 -11.52 -14.19 -1.88
N LYS A 76 -11.68 -15.07 -0.87
CA LYS A 76 -10.57 -15.58 -0.06
C LYS A 76 -9.62 -16.46 -0.88
N ASP A 77 -10.16 -17.37 -1.70
CA ASP A 77 -9.34 -18.24 -2.55
C ASP A 77 -8.54 -17.45 -3.58
N ILE A 78 -9.15 -16.41 -4.15
CA ILE A 78 -8.48 -15.48 -5.07
C ILE A 78 -7.35 -14.76 -4.35
N LEU A 79 -7.61 -14.23 -3.15
CA LEU A 79 -6.62 -13.49 -2.37
C LEU A 79 -5.46 -14.38 -1.92
N ASP A 80 -5.73 -15.61 -1.49
CA ASP A 80 -4.69 -16.54 -1.05
C ASP A 80 -3.81 -16.98 -2.24
N ARG A 81 -4.39 -17.23 -3.42
CA ARG A 81 -3.62 -17.44 -4.66
C ARG A 81 -2.78 -16.22 -5.03
N ALA A 82 -3.33 -15.01 -4.92
CA ALA A 82 -2.61 -13.78 -5.22
C ALA A 82 -1.42 -13.54 -4.27
N LYS A 83 -1.56 -13.88 -2.98
CA LYS A 83 -0.44 -13.85 -2.02
C LYS A 83 0.66 -14.84 -2.39
N SER A 84 0.30 -16.07 -2.74
CA SER A 84 1.27 -17.08 -3.18
C SER A 84 2.04 -16.62 -4.42
N LEU A 85 1.34 -16.03 -5.39
CA LEU A 85 1.95 -15.46 -6.58
C LEU A 85 2.91 -14.31 -6.23
N LEU A 86 2.49 -13.38 -5.38
CA LEU A 86 3.32 -12.26 -4.93
C LEU A 86 4.60 -12.75 -4.21
N PHE A 87 4.49 -13.77 -3.36
CA PHE A 87 5.64 -14.37 -2.68
C PHE A 87 6.61 -14.99 -3.68
N CYS A 88 6.13 -15.80 -4.62
CA CYS A 88 6.96 -16.39 -5.68
C CYS A 88 7.70 -15.33 -6.50
N LEU A 89 6.99 -14.28 -6.94
CA LEU A 89 7.58 -13.16 -7.68
C LEU A 89 8.62 -12.38 -6.86
N SER A 90 8.46 -12.31 -5.53
CA SER A 90 9.45 -11.67 -4.67
C SER A 90 10.76 -12.47 -4.57
N GLN A 91 10.67 -13.80 -4.50
CA GLN A 91 11.83 -14.69 -4.49
C GLN A 91 12.61 -14.63 -5.80
N LEU A 92 11.93 -14.72 -6.95
CA LEU A 92 12.55 -14.62 -8.27
C LEU A 92 13.28 -13.27 -8.47
N ARG A 93 12.69 -12.17 -7.98
CA ARG A 93 13.34 -10.85 -8.07
C ARG A 93 14.60 -10.79 -7.20
N ALA A 94 14.59 -11.38 -6.01
CA ALA A 94 15.74 -11.41 -5.12
C ALA A 94 16.90 -12.23 -5.73
N THR A 95 16.61 -13.37 -6.37
CA THR A 95 17.64 -14.19 -7.01
C THR A 95 18.23 -13.53 -8.26
N MET A 96 17.43 -12.84 -9.07
CA MET A 96 17.91 -12.12 -10.26
C MET A 96 18.69 -10.83 -9.94
N SER A 97 18.52 -10.25 -8.74
CA SER A 97 19.27 -9.04 -8.34
C SER A 97 20.67 -9.36 -7.80
N ASN A 98 20.99 -10.65 -7.63
CA ASN A 98 22.28 -11.15 -7.13
C ASN A 98 23.16 -11.76 -8.26
N LEU A 99 22.75 -11.59 -9.52
CA LEU A 99 23.48 -11.94 -10.73
C LEU A 99 23.90 -10.66 -11.46
#